data_AF-A0A1C6I1C0-F1
#
_entry.id   AF-A0A1C6I1C0-F1
#
_cell.length_a   1.000
_cell.length_b   1.000
_cell.length_c   1.000
_cell.angle_alpha   90.00
_cell.angle_beta   90.00
_cell.angle_gamma   90.00
#
_symmetry.space_group_name_H-M   'P 1'
#
loop_
_entity.id
_entity.type
_entity.pdbx_description
1 polymer ?
#
loop_
_entity_poly.entity_id
_entity_poly.type
_entity_poly.pdbx_seq_one_letter_code
_entity_poly.pdbx_strand_id
1 'polypeptide(L)'
;MRVALIDVDSHNFPNLPLMKLSAYHKQIGDTVEWYDALTAWRQPPDRVYMSKIFTFTEDYLHPVNGKEIIRSGTGYDYPTGGHPLPEKIEHIYPDYSLYPGLCKDTAYGFLTRGCPRNCDFCIVGKKREK
;
A
#
# COMPACT_ATOMS: atom_id res chain seq x y z
N MET A 1 -5.57 -14.89 -10.35
CA MET A 1 -4.97 -13.69 -10.97
C MET A 1 -3.55 -13.51 -10.46
N ARG A 2 -2.65 -12.95 -11.27
CA ARG A 2 -1.33 -12.50 -10.84
C ARG A 2 -1.39 -11.05 -10.41
N VAL A 3 -1.16 -10.82 -9.12
CA VAL A 3 -1.19 -9.50 -8.49
C VAL A 3 0.22 -9.11 -8.10
N ALA A 4 0.67 -7.96 -8.56
CA ALA A 4 1.95 -7.38 -8.19
C ALA A 4 1.76 -6.17 -7.27
N LEU A 5 2.65 -6.03 -6.29
CA LEU A 5 2.63 -4.92 -5.34
C LEU A 5 3.85 -4.03 -5.54
N ILE A 6 3.65 -2.71 -5.46
CA ILE A 6 4.71 -1.70 -5.45
C ILE A 6 4.52 -0.85 -4.19
N ASP A 7 5.49 -0.96 -3.28
CA ASP A 7 5.62 -0.03 -2.16
C ASP A 7 6.50 1.14 -2.59
N VAL A 8 5.88 2.30 -2.79
CA VAL A 8 6.54 3.45 -3.42
C VAL A 8 7.49 4.15 -2.44
N ASP A 9 7.15 4.14 -1.15
CA ASP A 9 7.90 4.88 -0.12
C ASP A 9 8.99 4.04 0.59
N SER A 10 9.06 2.75 0.26
CA SER A 10 10.17 1.86 0.61
C SER A 10 10.41 1.56 2.11
N HIS A 11 11.30 0.60 2.33
CA HIS A 11 11.24 -0.51 3.31
C HIS A 11 11.58 -0.22 4.79
N ASN A 12 11.43 1.01 5.29
CA ASN A 12 11.69 1.27 6.72
C ASN A 12 10.46 1.06 7.61
N PHE A 13 9.29 0.90 7.01
CA PHE A 13 8.04 0.61 7.69
C PHE A 13 7.17 -0.25 6.76
N PRO A 14 6.27 -1.07 7.30
CA PRO A 14 5.39 -1.88 6.46
C PRO A 14 4.25 -1.04 5.90
N ASN A 15 3.87 -1.32 4.65
CA ASN A 15 2.70 -0.72 4.03
C ASN A 15 1.44 -1.53 4.35
N LEU A 16 0.70 -1.10 5.39
CA LEU A 16 -0.46 -1.83 5.90
C LEU A 16 -1.56 -2.07 4.83
N PRO A 17 -1.93 -1.10 3.97
CA PRO A 17 -2.82 -1.36 2.85
C PRO A 17 -2.37 -2.49 1.92
N LEU A 18 -1.08 -2.54 1.55
CA LEU A 18 -0.54 -3.61 0.70
C LEU A 18 -0.58 -4.98 1.41
N MET A 19 -0.31 -5.03 2.71
CA MET A 19 -0.45 -6.26 3.51
C MET A 19 -1.88 -6.79 3.51
N LYS A 20 -2.89 -5.91 3.62
CA LYS A 20 -4.31 -6.28 3.58
C LYS A 20 -4.73 -6.76 2.18
N LEU A 21 -4.29 -6.06 1.13
CA LEU A 21 -4.51 -6.47 -0.25
C LEU A 21 -3.88 -7.85 -0.53
N SER A 22 -2.65 -8.07 -0.06
CA SER A 22 -1.96 -9.36 -0.16
C SER A 22 -2.77 -10.48 0.50
N ALA A 23 -3.20 -10.28 1.75
CA ALA A 23 -4.01 -11.26 2.47
C ALA A 23 -5.31 -11.59 1.74
N TYR A 24 -6.01 -10.57 1.23
CA TYR A 24 -7.27 -10.75 0.52
C TYR A 24 -7.10 -11.57 -0.75
N HIS A 25 -6.14 -11.21 -1.59
CA HIS A 25 -5.87 -11.90 -2.85
C HIS A 25 -5.43 -13.35 -2.61
N LYS A 26 -4.55 -13.60 -1.65
CA LYS A 26 -4.15 -14.96 -1.26
C LYS A 26 -5.34 -15.81 -0.79
N GLN A 27 -6.28 -15.23 -0.03
CA GLN A 27 -7.47 -15.95 0.44
C GLN A 27 -8.41 -16.39 -0.70
N ILE A 28 -8.48 -15.64 -1.80
CA ILE A 28 -9.33 -15.98 -2.95
C ILE A 28 -8.59 -16.81 -4.01
N GLY A 29 -7.36 -17.26 -3.73
CA GLY A 29 -6.56 -18.12 -4.60
C GLY A 29 -5.73 -17.36 -5.64
N ASP A 30 -5.60 -16.03 -5.52
CA ASP A 30 -4.70 -15.25 -6.36
C ASP A 30 -3.26 -15.37 -5.89
N THR A 31 -2.31 -15.24 -6.82
CA THR A 31 -0.89 -15.18 -6.52
C THR A 31 -0.47 -13.74 -6.33
N VAL A 32 0.19 -13.44 -5.22
CA VAL A 32 0.66 -12.09 -4.88
C VAL A 32 2.17 -12.09 -4.80
N GLU A 33 2.80 -11.18 -5.54
CA GLU A 33 4.25 -11.02 -5.61
C GLU A 33 4.67 -9.54 -5.58
N TRP A 34 5.93 -9.28 -5.25
CA TRP A 34 6.51 -7.96 -5.46
C TRP A 34 6.64 -7.70 -6.96
N TYR A 35 6.36 -6.47 -7.37
CA TYR A 35 6.51 -6.10 -8.77
C TYR A 35 7.96 -6.19 -9.22
N ASP A 36 8.19 -6.92 -10.30
CA ASP A 36 9.50 -7.05 -10.93
C ASP A 36 9.50 -6.33 -12.29
N ALA A 37 10.16 -5.17 -12.33
CA ALA A 37 10.28 -4.37 -13.55
C ALA A 37 11.02 -5.10 -14.69
N LEU A 38 11.87 -6.08 -14.38
CA LEU A 38 12.66 -6.81 -15.39
C LEU A 38 11.83 -7.88 -16.10
N THR A 39 10.76 -8.39 -15.48
CA THR A 39 9.95 -9.48 -16.05
C THR A 39 8.53 -9.06 -16.44
N ALA A 40 8.03 -7.96 -15.88
CA ALA A 40 6.67 -7.48 -16.13
C ALA A 40 6.37 -7.13 -17.59
N TRP A 41 7.36 -6.80 -18.43
CA TRP A 41 7.15 -6.58 -19.86
C TRP A 41 6.85 -7.88 -20.62
N ARG A 42 7.47 -9.00 -20.21
CA ARG A 42 7.30 -10.31 -20.85
C ARG A 42 6.07 -11.04 -20.36
N GLN A 43 5.78 -10.92 -19.06
CA GLN A 43 4.63 -11.56 -18.43
C GLN A 43 3.92 -10.57 -17.51
N PRO A 44 3.15 -9.61 -18.09
CA PRO A 44 2.48 -8.59 -17.31
C PRO A 44 1.53 -9.20 -16.28
N PRO A 45 1.58 -8.76 -15.02
CA PRO A 45 0.59 -9.14 -14.02
C PRO A 45 -0.80 -8.67 -14.43
N ASP A 46 -1.82 -9.38 -13.95
CA ASP A 46 -3.21 -8.99 -14.19
C ASP A 46 -3.54 -7.68 -13.48
N ARG A 47 -2.96 -7.46 -12.30
CA ARG A 47 -3.18 -6.24 -11.51
C ARG A 47 -1.91 -5.80 -10.79
N VAL A 48 -1.65 -4.49 -10.79
CA VAL A 48 -0.57 -3.86 -10.03
C VAL A 48 -1.16 -2.87 -9.03
N TYR A 49 -0.85 -3.04 -7.75
CA TYR A 49 -1.19 -2.06 -6.72
C TYR A 49 0.04 -1.23 -6.36
N MET A 50 -0.08 0.08 -6.50
CA MET A 50 0.93 1.05 -6.08
C MET A 50 0.40 1.82 -4.89
N SER A 51 1.10 1.73 -3.76
CA SER A 51 0.73 2.46 -2.55
C SER A 51 1.79 3.50 -2.19
N LYS A 52 1.36 4.75 -2.07
CA LYS A 52 2.20 5.88 -1.64
C LYS A 52 1.57 6.58 -0.44
N ILE A 53 2.32 6.72 0.64
CA ILE A 53 1.94 7.32 1.90
C ILE A 53 2.32 8.81 1.93
N PHE A 54 3.55 9.15 1.52
CA PHE A 54 4.09 10.50 1.62
C PHE A 54 3.97 11.29 0.32
N THR A 55 3.67 12.58 0.44
CA THR A 55 3.56 13.48 -0.73
C THR A 55 4.91 14.03 -1.20
N PHE A 56 5.94 13.95 -0.35
CA PHE A 56 7.26 14.55 -0.58
C PHE A 56 8.33 13.55 -1.06
N THR A 57 8.01 12.26 -1.08
CA THR A 57 8.89 11.21 -1.60
C THR A 57 8.81 11.18 -3.12
N GLU A 58 9.89 10.73 -3.77
CA GLU A 58 9.87 10.48 -5.20
C GLU A 58 8.87 9.36 -5.54
N ASP A 59 8.33 9.41 -6.75
CA ASP A 59 7.45 8.37 -7.25
C ASP A 59 8.25 7.21 -7.85
N TYR A 60 7.59 6.09 -8.14
CA TYR A 60 8.22 4.95 -8.79
C TYR A 60 8.72 5.35 -10.18
N LEU A 61 10.04 5.37 -10.36
CA LEU A 61 10.70 5.95 -11.53
C LEU A 61 10.61 5.07 -12.79
N HIS A 62 10.32 3.79 -12.64
CA HIS A 62 10.32 2.85 -13.76
C HIS A 62 8.92 2.72 -14.38
N PRO A 63 8.81 2.52 -15.70
CA PRO A 63 7.54 2.21 -16.35
C PRO A 63 6.88 0.99 -15.70
N VAL A 64 5.63 1.14 -15.29
CA VAL A 64 4.83 0.06 -14.70
C VAL A 64 3.97 -0.55 -15.78
N ASN A 65 4.12 -1.86 -15.96
CA ASN A 65 3.33 -2.69 -16.87
C ASN A 65 2.41 -3.62 -16.09
N GLY A 66 1.15 -3.70 -16.50
CA GLY A 66 0.12 -4.57 -15.94
C GLY A 66 -1.19 -4.35 -16.68
N LYS A 67 -2.10 -5.33 -16.67
CA LYS A 67 -3.41 -5.18 -17.34
C LYS A 67 -4.26 -4.11 -16.66
N GLU A 68 -4.16 -4.02 -15.33
CA GLU A 68 -4.80 -2.99 -14.52
C GLU A 68 -3.79 -2.44 -13.51
N ILE A 69 -3.66 -1.12 -13.43
CA ILE A 69 -2.75 -0.45 -12.50
C ILE A 69 -3.58 0.44 -11.59
N ILE A 70 -3.55 0.15 -10.29
CA ILE A 70 -4.28 0.89 -9.26
C ILE A 70 -3.26 1.64 -8.41
N ARG A 71 -3.36 2.97 -8.44
CA ARG A 71 -2.49 3.88 -7.68
C ARG A 71 -3.34 4.56 -6.63
N SER A 72 -2.97 4.41 -5.36
CA SER A 72 -3.73 5.01 -4.26
C SER A 72 -2.84 5.25 -3.05
N GLY A 73 -3.39 5.98 -2.08
CA GLY A 73 -2.71 6.40 -0.88
C GLY A 73 -2.54 7.90 -0.84
N THR A 74 -2.22 8.42 0.34
CA THR A 74 -2.21 9.87 0.54
C THR A 74 -1.08 10.58 -0.21
N GLY A 75 -0.02 9.86 -0.57
CA GLY A 75 1.04 10.41 -1.39
C GLY A 75 0.63 10.71 -2.82
N TYR A 76 -0.40 10.02 -3.35
CA TYR A 76 -0.96 10.29 -4.67
C TYR A 76 -2.16 11.24 -4.60
N ASP A 77 -3.05 11.03 -3.64
CA ASP A 77 -4.34 11.72 -3.58
C ASP A 77 -4.44 12.56 -2.30
N TYR A 78 -3.80 13.73 -2.29
CA TYR A 78 -3.85 14.67 -1.18
C TYR A 78 -4.84 15.82 -1.49
N PRO A 79 -5.65 16.31 -0.52
CA PRO A 79 -5.73 15.95 0.90
C PRO A 79 -6.69 14.81 1.24
N THR A 80 -7.44 14.32 0.25
CA THR A 80 -8.52 13.33 0.44
C THR A 80 -8.02 12.01 1.02
N GLY A 81 -6.74 11.67 0.77
CA GLY A 81 -6.10 10.43 1.21
C GLY A 81 -6.29 9.27 0.24
N GLY A 82 -6.89 9.51 -0.92
CA GLY A 82 -7.26 8.50 -1.91
C GLY A 82 -8.58 7.81 -1.58
N HIS A 83 -8.87 6.76 -2.35
CA HIS A 83 -10.04 5.93 -2.12
C HIS A 83 -9.81 4.96 -0.96
N PRO A 84 -10.78 4.84 -0.03
CA PRO A 84 -10.69 3.84 1.03
C PRO A 84 -10.67 2.43 0.44
N LEU A 85 -9.98 1.52 1.13
CA LEU A 85 -10.06 0.10 0.79
C LEU A 85 -11.52 -0.39 0.97
N PRO A 86 -11.98 -1.32 0.11
CA PRO A 86 -13.26 -1.98 0.31
C PRO A 86 -13.35 -2.57 1.72
N GLU A 87 -14.53 -2.50 2.34
CA GLU A 87 -14.72 -2.84 3.76
C GLU A 87 -14.17 -4.23 4.14
N LYS A 88 -14.38 -5.22 3.27
CA LYS A 88 -13.85 -6.59 3.44
C LYS A 88 -12.32 -6.65 3.48
N ILE A 89 -11.65 -5.84 2.66
CA ILE A 89 -10.19 -5.76 2.60
C ILE A 89 -9.68 -4.92 3.78
N GLU A 90 -10.39 -3.86 4.14
CA GLU A 90 -9.99 -2.99 5.25
C GLU A 90 -9.99 -3.72 6.61
N HIS A 91 -10.90 -4.66 6.82
CA HIS A 91 -11.02 -5.39 8.10
C HIS A 91 -10.39 -6.79 8.10
N ILE A 92 -9.56 -7.09 7.09
CA ILE A 92 -8.84 -8.37 7.03
C ILE A 92 -7.60 -8.37 7.94
N TYR A 93 -7.23 -9.55 8.44
CA TYR A 93 -5.94 -9.74 9.10
C TYR A 93 -4.80 -9.49 8.09
N PRO A 94 -3.89 -8.53 8.35
CA PRO A 94 -2.82 -8.19 7.40
C PRO A 94 -1.85 -9.35 7.16
N ASP A 95 -1.33 -9.43 5.94
CA ASP A 95 -0.26 -10.37 5.60
C ASP A 95 1.10 -9.91 6.14
N TYR A 96 1.44 -10.31 7.36
CA TYR A 96 2.72 -10.03 8.00
C TYR A 96 3.92 -10.72 7.33
N SER A 97 3.69 -11.75 6.50
CA SER A 97 4.76 -12.40 5.74
C SER A 97 5.32 -11.54 4.61
N LEU A 98 4.61 -10.47 4.24
CA LEU A 98 5.03 -9.55 3.18
C LEU A 98 6.27 -8.73 3.59
N TYR A 99 6.44 -8.46 4.89
CA TYR A 99 7.56 -7.69 5.44
C TYR A 99 8.22 -8.41 6.63
N PRO A 100 8.87 -9.57 6.40
CA PRO A 100 9.31 -10.44 7.49
C PRO A 100 10.32 -9.76 8.42
N GLY A 101 11.20 -8.90 7.91
CA GLY A 101 12.19 -8.16 8.71
C GLY A 101 11.60 -7.08 9.61
N LEU A 102 10.43 -6.53 9.27
CA LEU A 102 9.77 -5.45 10.04
C LEU A 102 8.68 -5.99 10.98
N CYS A 103 8.21 -7.22 10.75
CA CYS A 103 7.00 -7.77 11.34
C CYS A 103 7.22 -8.99 12.23
N LYS A 104 8.44 -9.53 12.33
CA LYS A 104 8.74 -10.79 13.03
C LYS A 104 8.16 -10.87 14.44
N ASP A 105 8.35 -9.82 15.23
CA ASP A 105 7.89 -9.72 16.62
C ASP A 105 7.13 -8.40 16.84
N THR A 106 6.45 -7.89 15.80
CA THR A 106 5.82 -6.57 15.83
C THR A 106 4.51 -6.57 15.06
N ALA A 107 3.44 -6.14 15.74
CA ALA A 107 2.13 -5.92 15.14
C ALA A 107 1.94 -4.43 14.83
N TYR A 108 1.38 -4.13 13.66
CA TYR A 108 1.09 -2.76 13.24
C TYR A 108 -0.42 -2.57 13.22
N GLY A 109 -0.89 -1.51 13.88
CA GLY A 109 -2.30 -1.20 13.98
C GLY A 109 -2.54 0.24 14.41
N PHE A 110 -3.77 0.69 14.19
CA PHE A 110 -4.22 2.01 14.63
C PHE A 110 -5.02 1.87 15.92
N LEU A 111 -4.55 2.51 17.00
CA LEU A 111 -5.31 2.62 18.25
C LEU A 111 -6.29 3.78 18.22
N THR A 112 -5.91 4.88 17.57
CA THR A 112 -6.70 6.11 17.47
C THR A 112 -6.62 6.70 16.06
N ARG A 113 -7.72 7.27 15.56
CA ARG A 113 -7.68 8.08 14.34
C ARG A 113 -7.40 9.55 14.70
N GLY A 114 -6.46 10.15 14.00
CA GLY A 114 -6.07 11.55 14.19
C GLY A 114 -4.93 11.73 15.21
N CYS A 115 -3.99 12.63 14.93
CA CYS A 115 -2.86 13.00 15.80
C CYS A 115 -3.01 14.47 16.24
N PRO A 116 -2.96 14.80 17.54
CA PRO A 116 -3.09 16.17 18.02
C PRO A 116 -1.79 16.98 17.89
N ARG A 117 -0.66 16.34 17.54
CA ARG A 117 0.67 16.99 17.56
C ARG A 117 0.90 18.03 16.45
N ASN A 118 -0.07 18.22 15.54
CA ASN A 118 -0.11 19.21 14.45
C ASN A 118 1.25 19.51 13.80
N CYS A 119 2.07 18.48 13.57
CA CYS A 119 3.42 18.66 13.03
C CYS A 119 3.34 19.10 11.57
N ASP A 120 4.22 20.00 11.13
CA ASP A 120 4.17 20.60 9.78
C ASP A 120 4.24 19.57 8.65
N PHE A 121 5.00 18.49 8.86
CA PHE A 121 5.14 17.39 7.91
C PHE A 121 3.97 16.39 7.94
N CYS A 122 3.15 16.40 9.00
CA CYS A 122 2.17 15.37 9.26
C CYS A 122 0.78 15.75 8.74
N ILE A 123 0.35 15.06 7.68
CA ILE A 123 -0.96 15.23 7.04
C ILE A 123 -2.16 14.97 7.96
N VAL A 124 -1.97 14.26 9.08
CA VAL A 124 -3.06 13.78 9.92
C VAL A 124 -3.85 14.93 10.55
N GLY A 125 -3.19 16.05 10.89
CA GLY A 125 -3.87 17.25 11.40
C GLY A 125 -4.88 17.81 10.39
N LYS A 126 -4.48 17.86 9.11
CA LYS A 126 -5.28 18.40 8.00
C LYS A 126 -6.44 17.48 7.57
N LYS A 127 -6.41 16.21 7.97
CA LYS A 127 -7.52 15.25 7.74
C LYS A 127 -8.65 15.34 8.77
N ARG A 128 -8.48 16.10 9.86
CA ARG A 128 -9.47 16.20 10.95
C ARG A 128 -10.67 17.12 10.64
N GLU A 129 -10.64 17.86 9.55
CA GLU A 129 -11.69 18.84 9.19
C GLU A 129 -12.85 18.23 8.37
N LYS A 130 -13.15 16.94 8.52
CA LYS A 130 -14.36 16.32 7.94
C LYS A 130 -15.05 15.39 8.94
#